data_AF-A0A954X8N1-F1
#
_entry.id   AF-A0A954X8N1-F1
#
_cell.length_a   1.000
_cell.length_b   1.000
_cell.length_c   1.000
_cell.angle_alpha   90.00
_cell.angle_beta   90.00
_cell.angle_gamma   90.00
#
_symmetry.space_group_name_H-M   'P 1'
#
loop_
_entity.id
_entity.type
_entity.pdbx_description
1 polymer ?
#
loop_
_entity_poly.entity_id
_entity_poly.type
_entity_poly.pdbx_seq_one_letter_code
_entity_poly.pdbx_strand_id
1 'polypeptide(L)'
;GASSIIYGLLAIAMVWAPRNEMQCAFVIYFRPIFFEAQLYTIACVLILMEIGTSLLAGLSWGSQILHLMGAAAGFAVGFYMLKKKMVDCEGWDLLNVWAGREGQSPEERHMSADDLLRQIRKEESRKKQKPVPVAFINPTSSVDSPHAAPATTPAAKPAVSPPANQPGMPLVIAMREAIAQSNPRRAWELYQEFISDPLNWPVPYRELLQTISLFHKRREWMASVPAMESYLEHNGDQPNPVRLKLAQILLEIAKQPDRAAALLEPIEVAQLNEREAALYQKLKSSLPTGEATS
;
A
#
# COMPACT_ATOMS: atom_id res chain seq x y z
N GLY A 1 -1.70 -37.09 17.50
CA GLY A 1 -1.59 -36.84 18.95
C GLY A 1 -1.79 -35.37 19.23
N ALA A 2 -1.80 -34.96 20.51
CA ALA A 2 -1.93 -33.53 20.86
C ALA A 2 -0.84 -32.65 20.20
N SER A 3 0.39 -33.16 20.11
CA SER A 3 1.50 -32.49 19.42
C SER A 3 1.24 -32.23 17.93
N SER A 4 0.61 -33.16 17.22
CA SER A 4 0.21 -32.98 15.82
C SER A 4 -0.74 -31.79 15.62
N ILE A 5 -1.65 -31.56 16.58
CA ILE A 5 -2.58 -30.42 16.54
C ILE A 5 -1.79 -29.12 16.68
N ILE A 6 -0.78 -29.08 17.57
CA ILE A 6 0.08 -27.91 17.74
C ILE A 6 0.81 -27.58 16.43
N TYR A 7 1.40 -28.57 15.77
CA TYR A 7 2.03 -28.38 14.46
C TYR A 7 1.04 -27.93 13.39
N GLY A 8 -0.20 -28.42 13.42
CA GLY A 8 -1.27 -27.94 12.55
C GLY A 8 -1.63 -26.47 12.78
N LEU A 9 -1.80 -26.06 14.04
CA LEU A 9 -2.10 -24.67 14.40
C LEU A 9 -0.93 -23.73 14.05
N LEU A 10 0.31 -24.18 14.28
CA LEU A 10 1.52 -23.45 13.89
C LEU A 10 1.55 -23.19 12.38
N ALA A 11 1.24 -24.22 11.58
CA ALA A 11 1.18 -24.10 10.12
C ALA A 11 0.03 -23.19 9.64
N ILE A 12 -1.14 -23.23 10.29
CA ILE A 12 -2.24 -22.28 10.02
C ILE A 12 -1.78 -20.84 10.29
N ALA A 13 -1.16 -20.60 11.45
CA ALA A 13 -0.70 -19.29 11.84
C ALA A 13 0.39 -18.76 10.89
N MET A 14 1.28 -19.63 10.39
CA MET A 14 2.26 -19.31 9.35
C MET A 14 1.59 -18.86 8.03
N VAL A 15 0.40 -19.36 7.70
CA VAL A 15 -0.34 -18.91 6.51
C VAL A 15 -1.02 -17.56 6.74
N TRP A 16 -1.58 -17.32 7.93
CA TRP A 16 -2.38 -16.12 8.20
C TRP A 16 -1.55 -14.90 8.63
N ALA A 17 -0.44 -15.11 9.33
CA ALA A 17 0.37 -14.03 9.88
C ALA A 17 1.87 -14.42 9.99
N PRO A 18 2.54 -14.82 8.90
CA PRO A 18 3.94 -15.28 8.95
C PRO A 18 4.93 -14.27 9.55
N ARG A 19 4.61 -12.97 9.49
CA ARG A 19 5.44 -11.87 10.02
C ARG A 19 5.17 -11.53 11.49
N ASN A 20 4.19 -12.15 12.14
CA ASN A 20 3.97 -11.90 13.56
C ASN A 20 5.20 -12.29 14.36
N GLU A 21 5.59 -11.42 15.27
CA GLU A 21 6.68 -11.65 16.20
C GLU A 21 6.14 -12.40 17.42
N MET A 22 6.84 -13.44 17.83
CA MET A 22 6.58 -14.16 19.07
C MET A 22 7.77 -13.97 20.00
N GLN A 23 7.48 -13.58 21.24
CA GLN A 23 8.47 -13.57 22.28
C GLN A 23 8.76 -15.01 22.70
N CYS A 24 9.94 -15.49 22.32
CA CYS A 24 10.42 -16.81 22.68
C CYS A 24 11.28 -16.72 23.93
N ALA A 25 11.18 -17.74 24.77
CA ALA A 25 12.06 -17.91 25.92
C ALA A 25 12.79 -19.24 25.79
N PHE A 26 14.12 -19.20 25.85
CA PHE A 26 14.95 -20.39 25.90
C PHE A 26 15.65 -20.45 27.25
N VAL A 27 15.56 -21.58 27.95
CA VAL A 27 16.19 -21.75 29.27
C VAL A 27 17.48 -22.55 29.08
N ILE A 28 18.63 -21.87 29.26
CA ILE A 28 19.95 -22.53 29.26
C ILE A 28 20.40 -22.61 30.73
N TYR A 29 20.45 -23.84 31.26
CA TYR A 29 20.65 -24.14 32.69
C TYR A 29 19.59 -23.47 33.57
N PHE A 30 19.89 -22.29 34.13
CA PHE A 30 19.01 -21.51 35.02
C PHE A 30 18.80 -20.06 34.54
N ARG A 31 19.22 -19.73 33.31
CA ARG A 31 19.09 -18.39 32.75
C ARG A 31 18.09 -18.39 31.59
N PRO A 32 16.93 -17.71 31.72
CA PRO A 32 16.05 -17.49 30.59
C PRO A 32 16.66 -16.45 29.65
N ILE A 33 16.74 -16.79 28.37
CA ILE A 33 17.10 -15.89 27.29
C ILE A 33 15.82 -15.61 26.51
N PHE A 34 15.44 -14.33 26.45
CA PHE A 34 14.30 -13.88 25.67
C PHE A 34 14.79 -13.32 24.35
N PHE A 35 14.10 -13.69 23.28
CA PHE A 35 14.33 -13.12 21.96
C PHE A 35 13.01 -13.08 21.19
N GLU A 36 12.91 -12.14 20.27
CA GLU A 36 11.78 -12.03 19.36
C GLU A 36 12.14 -12.81 18.10
N ALA A 37 11.24 -13.70 17.69
CA ALA A 37 11.39 -14.41 16.43
C ALA A 37 10.09 -14.36 15.65
N GLN A 38 10.21 -14.18 14.34
CA GLN A 38 9.08 -14.23 13.43
C GLN A 38 8.48 -15.63 13.43
N LEU A 39 7.16 -15.70 13.45
CA LEU A 39 6.40 -16.95 13.44
C LEU A 39 6.80 -17.86 12.28
N TYR A 40 7.04 -17.28 11.09
CA TYR A 40 7.55 -18.02 9.94
C TYR A 40 8.90 -18.71 10.23
N THR A 41 9.84 -18.01 10.85
CA THR A 41 11.16 -18.55 11.20
C THR A 41 11.02 -19.72 12.17
N ILE A 42 10.19 -19.56 13.21
CA ILE A 42 9.94 -20.61 14.20
C ILE A 42 9.29 -21.83 13.54
N ALA A 43 8.25 -21.61 12.73
CA ALA A 43 7.55 -22.68 12.02
C ALA A 43 8.50 -23.45 11.07
N CYS A 44 9.29 -22.73 10.28
CA CYS A 44 10.25 -23.34 9.37
C CYS A 44 11.32 -24.14 10.10
N VAL A 45 11.92 -23.59 11.16
CA VAL A 45 12.95 -24.29 11.95
C VAL A 45 12.38 -25.58 12.56
N LEU A 46 11.18 -25.52 13.16
CA LEU A 46 10.54 -26.70 13.74
C LEU A 46 10.22 -27.77 12.69
N ILE A 47 9.64 -27.38 11.55
CA ILE A 47 9.34 -28.32 10.45
C ILE A 47 10.63 -28.94 9.88
N LEU A 48 11.67 -28.14 9.65
CA LEU A 48 12.96 -28.63 9.15
C LEU A 48 13.64 -29.55 10.16
N MET A 49 13.54 -29.27 11.46
CA MET A 49 14.06 -30.14 12.52
C MET A 49 13.33 -31.50 12.54
N GLU A 50 12.01 -31.52 12.38
CA GLU A 50 11.24 -32.77 12.27
C GLU A 50 11.63 -33.58 11.02
N ILE A 51 11.82 -32.92 9.88
CA ILE A 51 12.32 -33.57 8.66
C ILE A 51 13.72 -34.14 8.88
N GLY A 52 14.65 -33.35 9.41
CA GLY A 52 16.03 -33.77 9.64
C GLY A 52 16.13 -34.93 10.62
N THR A 53 15.41 -34.87 11.75
CA THR A 53 15.38 -35.97 12.73
C THR A 53 14.68 -37.21 12.19
N SER A 54 13.62 -37.07 11.38
CA SER A 54 12.95 -38.18 10.71
C SER A 54 13.89 -38.88 9.70
N LEU A 55 14.65 -38.12 8.92
CA LEU A 55 15.65 -38.64 7.98
C LEU A 55 16.77 -39.39 8.73
N LEU A 56 17.29 -38.81 9.82
CA LEU A 56 18.32 -39.45 10.66
C LEU A 56 17.81 -40.73 11.35
N ALA A 57 16.52 -40.79 11.68
CA ALA A 57 15.87 -41.96 12.27
C ALA A 57 15.44 -43.01 11.24
N GLY A 58 15.83 -42.86 9.96
CA GLY A 58 15.49 -43.82 8.90
C GLY A 58 14.02 -43.81 8.49
N LEU A 59 13.33 -42.67 8.59
CA LEU A 59 11.92 -42.49 8.20
C LEU A 59 10.96 -43.47 8.89
N SER A 60 11.28 -43.87 10.12
CA SER A 60 10.37 -44.70 10.91
C SER A 60 9.03 -43.98 11.16
N TRP A 61 7.93 -44.73 11.16
CA TRP A 61 6.60 -44.23 11.52
C TRP A 61 6.53 -43.89 13.01
N GLY A 62 7.10 -42.73 13.35
CA GLY A 62 7.18 -42.20 14.70
C GLY A 62 6.40 -40.90 14.90
N SER A 63 6.68 -40.24 16.02
CA SER A 63 6.07 -38.95 16.37
C SER A 63 6.34 -37.87 15.31
N GLN A 64 7.50 -37.92 14.66
CA GLN A 64 7.93 -36.93 13.66
C GLN A 64 7.03 -36.92 12.43
N ILE A 65 6.72 -38.11 11.89
CA ILE A 65 5.78 -38.23 10.76
C ILE A 65 4.42 -37.67 11.15
N LEU A 66 3.96 -37.96 12.38
CA LEU A 66 2.68 -37.47 12.87
C LEU A 66 2.66 -35.93 13.07
N HIS A 67 3.80 -35.31 13.38
CA HIS A 67 3.95 -33.85 13.42
C HIS A 67 3.89 -33.25 12.03
N LEU A 68 4.63 -33.81 11.07
CA LEU A 68 4.64 -33.37 9.68
C LEU A 68 3.26 -33.51 9.02
N MET A 69 2.53 -34.60 9.30
CA MET A 69 1.15 -34.76 8.85
C MET A 69 0.22 -33.71 9.49
N GLY A 70 0.40 -33.40 10.77
CA GLY A 70 -0.33 -32.33 11.46
C GLY A 70 -0.09 -30.97 10.80
N ALA A 71 1.18 -30.62 10.55
CA ALA A 71 1.57 -29.39 9.87
C ALA A 71 1.01 -29.32 8.43
N ALA A 72 1.10 -30.40 7.66
CA ALA A 72 0.59 -30.46 6.30
C ALA A 72 -0.94 -30.26 6.26
N ALA A 73 -1.68 -30.95 7.14
CA ALA A 73 -3.12 -30.77 7.26
C ALA A 73 -3.49 -29.35 7.68
N GLY A 74 -2.79 -28.79 8.69
CA GLY A 74 -2.97 -27.42 9.15
C GLY A 74 -2.72 -26.39 8.04
N PHE A 75 -1.61 -26.53 7.31
CA PHE A 75 -1.29 -25.64 6.18
C PHE A 75 -2.38 -25.67 5.12
N ALA A 76 -2.86 -26.85 4.73
CA ALA A 76 -3.92 -27.00 3.74
C ALA A 76 -5.23 -26.32 4.19
N VAL A 77 -5.61 -26.48 5.47
CA VAL A 77 -6.78 -25.83 6.07
C VAL A 77 -6.60 -24.31 6.10
N GLY A 78 -5.46 -23.81 6.60
CA GLY A 78 -5.17 -22.39 6.68
C GLY A 78 -5.20 -21.71 5.31
N PHE A 79 -4.61 -22.37 4.30
CA PHE A 79 -4.62 -21.91 2.91
C PHE A 79 -6.02 -21.92 2.30
N TYR A 80 -6.81 -22.97 2.56
CA TYR A 80 -8.20 -23.04 2.09
C TYR A 80 -9.05 -21.92 2.67
N MET A 81 -8.96 -21.68 3.98
CA MET A 81 -9.69 -20.60 4.66
C MET A 81 -9.29 -19.22 4.12
N LEU A 82 -8.00 -19.00 3.86
CA LEU A 82 -7.50 -17.78 3.23
C LEU A 82 -8.09 -17.59 1.82
N LYS A 83 -8.02 -18.63 0.97
CA LYS A 83 -8.54 -18.59 -0.40
C LYS A 83 -10.05 -18.35 -0.46
N LYS A 84 -10.79 -18.86 0.52
CA LYS A 84 -12.24 -18.67 0.65
C LYS A 84 -12.63 -17.38 1.38
N LYS A 85 -11.66 -16.54 1.78
CA LYS A 85 -11.90 -15.31 2.56
C LYS A 85 -12.70 -15.58 3.84
N MET A 86 -12.49 -16.74 4.46
CA MET A 86 -13.13 -17.10 5.74
C MET A 86 -12.43 -16.46 6.93
N VAL A 87 -11.23 -15.92 6.70
CA VAL A 87 -10.42 -15.19 7.67
C VAL A 87 -10.03 -13.85 7.07
N ASP A 88 -10.07 -12.83 7.90
CA ASP A 88 -9.49 -11.52 7.57
C ASP A 88 -8.11 -11.45 8.21
N CYS A 89 -7.08 -11.52 7.37
CA CYS A 89 -5.69 -11.41 7.81
C CYS A 89 -5.18 -9.97 7.73
N GLU A 90 -6.05 -8.99 7.45
CA GLU A 90 -5.68 -7.56 7.34
C GLU A 90 -4.53 -7.30 6.35
N GLY A 91 -4.37 -8.16 5.35
CA GLY A 91 -3.28 -8.09 4.38
C GLY A 91 -1.94 -8.66 4.85
N TRP A 92 -1.88 -9.31 6.02
CA TRP A 92 -0.66 -9.92 6.57
C TRP A 92 -0.47 -11.39 6.24
N ASP A 93 -1.38 -12.00 5.47
CA ASP A 93 -1.28 -13.39 5.07
C ASP A 93 -0.06 -13.67 4.17
N LEU A 94 0.29 -14.96 4.08
CA LEU A 94 1.43 -15.46 3.34
C LEU A 94 1.44 -15.04 1.87
N LEU A 95 0.28 -14.93 1.22
CA LEU A 95 0.21 -14.52 -0.19
C LEU A 95 0.54 -13.04 -0.35
N ASN A 96 0.08 -12.21 0.59
CA ASN A 96 0.38 -10.77 0.58
C ASN A 96 1.82 -10.48 0.98
N VAL A 97 2.36 -11.16 2.00
CA VAL A 97 3.77 -11.05 2.38
C VAL A 97 4.69 -11.52 1.25
N TRP A 98 4.37 -12.63 0.58
CA TRP A 98 5.17 -13.10 -0.55
C TRP A 98 5.10 -12.13 -1.73
N ALA A 99 3.97 -11.47 -1.93
CA ALA A 99 3.83 -10.47 -2.98
C ALA A 99 4.34 -9.08 -2.61
N GLY A 100 4.93 -8.87 -1.42
CA GLY A 100 5.41 -7.56 -0.95
C GLY A 100 4.29 -6.55 -0.74
N ARG A 101 3.09 -7.01 -0.38
CA ARG A 101 1.89 -6.19 -0.15
C ARG A 101 1.36 -6.34 1.28
N GLU A 102 2.25 -6.66 2.23
CA GLU A 102 1.89 -6.79 3.64
C GLU A 102 1.19 -5.55 4.19
N GLY A 103 0.17 -5.77 5.03
CA GLY A 103 -0.58 -4.72 5.72
C GLY A 103 -1.43 -3.83 4.82
N GLN A 104 -1.53 -4.13 3.51
CA GLN A 104 -2.45 -3.46 2.61
C GLN A 104 -3.77 -4.22 2.56
N SER A 105 -4.84 -3.64 3.12
CA SER A 105 -6.17 -4.20 2.92
C SER A 105 -6.55 -4.17 1.43
N PRO A 106 -7.34 -5.14 0.93
CA PRO A 106 -7.85 -5.11 -0.45
C PRO A 106 -8.56 -3.79 -0.77
N GLU A 107 -9.25 -3.23 0.22
CA GLU A 107 -9.95 -1.96 0.10
C GLU A 107 -8.98 -0.79 -0.01
N GLU A 108 -7.90 -0.72 0.79
CA GLU A 108 -6.86 0.31 0.64
C GLU A 108 -6.13 0.25 -0.71
N ARG A 109 -5.94 -0.95 -1.28
CA ARG A 109 -5.32 -1.10 -2.60
C ARG A 109 -6.14 -0.44 -3.71
N HIS A 110 -7.46 -0.68 -3.69
CA HIS A 110 -8.36 -0.10 -4.68
C HIS A 110 -8.73 1.35 -4.34
N MET A 111 -8.94 1.66 -3.06
CA MET A 111 -9.24 3.02 -2.60
C MET A 111 -8.07 3.98 -2.80
N SER A 112 -6.81 3.58 -2.65
CA SER A 112 -5.74 4.58 -2.68
C SER A 112 -5.58 5.27 -4.04
N ALA A 113 -5.87 4.61 -5.16
CA ALA A 113 -5.83 5.24 -6.48
C ALA A 113 -7.17 5.89 -6.82
N ASP A 114 -8.28 5.17 -6.63
CA ASP A 114 -9.62 5.66 -6.95
C ASP A 114 -10.06 6.81 -6.03
N ASP A 115 -9.75 6.74 -4.74
CA ASP A 115 -10.03 7.83 -3.81
C ASP A 115 -9.12 9.03 -4.05
N LEU A 116 -7.88 8.82 -4.52
CA LEU A 116 -7.06 9.94 -5.00
C LEU A 116 -7.78 10.68 -6.11
N LEU A 117 -8.25 9.94 -7.12
CA LEU A 117 -9.00 10.51 -8.24
C LEU A 117 -10.32 11.13 -7.80
N ARG A 118 -11.05 10.50 -6.88
CA ARG A 118 -12.30 11.04 -6.32
C ARG A 118 -12.04 12.33 -5.53
N GLN A 119 -10.98 12.40 -4.73
CA GLN A 119 -10.61 13.59 -3.97
C GLN A 119 -10.23 14.73 -4.92
N ILE A 120 -9.34 14.48 -5.88
CA ILE A 120 -8.94 15.45 -6.90
C ILE A 120 -10.18 15.99 -7.63
N ARG A 121 -11.09 15.11 -8.03
CA ARG A 121 -12.31 15.49 -8.74
C ARG A 121 -13.29 16.27 -7.87
N LYS A 122 -13.50 15.88 -6.61
CA LYS A 122 -14.39 16.59 -5.68
C LYS A 122 -13.90 18.00 -5.42
N GLU A 123 -12.59 18.21 -5.44
CA GLU A 123 -11.99 19.55 -5.38
C GLU A 123 -12.18 20.33 -6.68
N GLU A 124 -12.01 19.71 -7.85
CA GLU A 124 -12.28 20.34 -9.15
C GLU A 124 -13.75 20.76 -9.28
N SER A 125 -14.70 19.91 -8.87
CA SER A 125 -16.13 20.23 -8.95
C SER A 125 -16.55 21.33 -7.98
N ARG A 126 -16.05 21.31 -6.72
CA ARG A 126 -16.25 22.40 -5.76
C ARG A 126 -15.75 23.75 -6.28
N LYS A 127 -14.65 23.76 -7.06
CA LYS A 127 -14.11 24.98 -7.67
C LYS A 127 -14.98 25.51 -8.80
N LYS A 128 -15.55 24.63 -9.64
CA LYS A 128 -16.52 25.02 -10.68
C LYS A 128 -17.84 25.53 -10.10
N GLN A 129 -18.22 25.05 -8.91
CA GLN A 129 -19.48 25.39 -8.26
C GLN A 129 -19.44 26.63 -7.37
N LYS A 130 -18.27 27.13 -6.93
CA LYS A 130 -18.22 28.44 -6.27
C LYS A 130 -18.53 29.50 -7.33
N PRO A 131 -19.74 30.10 -7.35
CA PRO A 131 -19.99 31.23 -8.22
C PRO A 131 -19.01 32.31 -7.77
N VAL A 132 -18.36 32.99 -8.72
CA VAL A 132 -17.65 34.23 -8.40
C VAL A 132 -18.66 35.09 -7.64
N PRO A 133 -18.40 35.49 -6.38
CA PRO A 133 -19.31 36.36 -5.67
C PRO A 133 -19.39 37.63 -6.51
N VAL A 134 -20.51 37.81 -7.19
CA VAL A 134 -20.88 39.09 -7.77
C VAL A 134 -20.93 40.01 -6.56
N ALA A 135 -19.96 40.92 -6.49
CA ALA A 135 -19.84 41.89 -5.42
C ALA A 135 -21.10 42.76 -5.42
N PHE A 136 -22.12 42.33 -4.69
CA PHE A 136 -23.22 43.19 -4.32
C PHE A 136 -22.72 43.99 -3.13
N ILE A 137 -22.24 45.20 -3.43
CA ILE A 137 -21.92 46.21 -2.43
C ILE A 137 -23.24 46.57 -1.75
N ASN A 138 -23.45 46.10 -0.53
CA ASN A 138 -24.39 46.73 0.40
C ASN A 138 -23.62 47.14 1.65
N PRO A 139 -23.58 48.43 2.00
CA PRO A 139 -23.05 48.90 3.26
C PRO A 139 -24.10 48.78 4.36
N THR A 140 -23.64 48.61 5.60
CA THR A 140 -24.39 48.61 6.88
C THR A 140 -25.21 47.32 7.13
N SER A 141 -25.23 46.68 8.29
CA SER A 141 -24.94 47.07 9.67
C SER A 141 -24.72 45.83 10.57
N SER A 142 -23.83 45.95 11.55
CA SER A 142 -23.88 45.45 12.95
C SER A 142 -24.64 44.16 13.35
N VAL A 143 -23.99 43.43 14.27
CA VAL A 143 -24.50 42.67 15.44
C VAL A 143 -24.26 41.16 15.40
N ASP A 144 -23.40 40.76 16.35
CA ASP A 144 -23.25 39.51 17.10
C ASP A 144 -23.25 38.15 16.40
N SER A 145 -22.22 37.36 16.68
CA SER A 145 -22.26 35.91 16.54
C SER A 145 -21.58 35.21 17.72
N PRO A 146 -22.24 34.20 18.32
CA PRO A 146 -21.74 33.43 19.45
C PRO A 146 -20.78 32.32 19.01
N HIS A 147 -19.97 31.89 19.98
CA HIS A 147 -19.06 30.75 19.96
C HIS A 147 -19.59 29.51 19.19
N ALA A 148 -18.87 29.14 18.12
CA ALA A 148 -19.00 27.84 17.49
C ALA A 148 -18.10 26.81 18.20
N ALA A 149 -18.71 25.69 18.60
CA ALA A 149 -18.04 24.57 19.25
C ALA A 149 -17.05 23.84 18.30
N PRO A 150 -15.97 23.26 18.82
CA PRO A 150 -14.97 22.56 18.01
C PRO A 150 -15.54 21.28 17.42
N ALA A 151 -15.31 21.09 16.12
CA ALA A 151 -15.66 19.87 15.39
C ALA A 151 -14.86 18.68 15.94
N THR A 152 -15.58 17.66 16.39
CA THR A 152 -15.03 16.37 16.79
C THR A 152 -14.52 15.61 15.56
N THR A 153 -13.20 15.52 15.45
CA THR A 153 -12.53 14.64 14.49
C THR A 153 -12.91 13.18 14.82
N PRO A 154 -13.38 12.37 13.85
CA PRO A 154 -13.68 10.96 14.10
C PRO A 154 -12.40 10.21 14.50
N ALA A 155 -12.49 9.47 15.60
CA ALA A 155 -11.39 8.68 16.14
C ALA A 155 -10.88 7.69 15.07
N ALA A 156 -9.63 7.87 14.65
CA ALA A 156 -8.95 6.97 13.75
C ALA A 156 -8.82 5.59 14.42
N LYS A 157 -9.15 4.52 13.68
CA LYS A 157 -8.85 3.14 14.10
C LYS A 157 -7.36 3.04 14.47
N PRO A 158 -7.00 2.35 15.56
CA PRO A 158 -5.61 2.18 15.96
C PRO A 158 -4.84 1.48 14.84
N ALA A 159 -3.88 2.18 14.25
CA ALA A 159 -2.98 1.61 13.26
C ALA A 159 -2.08 0.59 13.96
N VAL A 160 -2.02 -0.63 13.43
CA VAL A 160 -1.06 -1.64 13.86
C VAL A 160 0.35 -1.11 13.59
N SER A 161 1.17 -1.02 14.63
CA SER A 161 2.55 -0.54 14.52
C SER A 161 3.37 -1.49 13.63
N PRO A 162 4.10 -0.98 12.61
CA PRO A 162 5.01 -1.82 11.84
C PRO A 162 6.17 -2.32 12.72
N PRO A 163 6.78 -3.48 12.39
CA PRO A 163 7.88 -4.07 13.15
C PRO A 163 9.09 -3.13 13.20
N ALA A 164 9.70 -3.02 14.39
CA ALA A 164 10.65 -1.94 14.73
C ALA A 164 12.03 -2.00 14.04
N ASN A 165 12.34 -3.06 13.27
CA ASN A 165 13.68 -3.35 12.75
C ASN A 165 13.80 -3.40 11.22
N GLN A 166 12.92 -2.75 10.46
CA GLN A 166 13.07 -2.70 9.00
C GLN A 166 14.09 -1.63 8.56
N PRO A 167 15.03 -1.94 7.64
CA PRO A 167 15.90 -0.93 7.03
C PRO A 167 15.03 0.12 6.32
N GLY A 168 15.42 1.40 6.45
CA GLY A 168 14.67 2.53 5.91
C GLY A 168 13.45 2.97 6.73
N MET A 169 13.10 2.27 7.82
CA MET A 169 11.94 2.66 8.64
C MET A 169 12.02 4.10 9.19
N PRO A 170 13.18 4.63 9.63
CA PRO A 170 13.27 6.04 10.04
C PRO A 170 12.86 7.03 8.95
N LEU A 171 13.20 6.75 7.68
CA LEU A 171 12.80 7.58 6.55
C LEU A 171 11.29 7.47 6.30
N VAL A 172 10.69 6.29 6.39
CA VAL A 172 9.24 6.12 6.26
C VAL A 172 8.48 6.85 7.38
N ILE A 173 8.98 6.81 8.62
CA ILE A 173 8.41 7.59 9.73
C ILE A 173 8.48 9.09 9.41
N ALA A 174 9.64 9.58 8.97
CA ALA A 174 9.82 10.98 8.61
C ALA A 174 8.93 11.39 7.42
N MET A 175 8.72 10.51 6.44
CA MET A 175 7.81 10.74 5.31
C MET A 175 6.37 10.91 5.80
N ARG A 176 5.91 10.02 6.69
CA ARG A 176 4.57 10.10 7.29
C ARG A 176 4.39 11.39 8.08
N GLU A 177 5.42 11.80 8.83
CA GLU A 177 5.43 13.07 9.54
C GLU A 177 5.32 14.27 8.57
N ALA A 178 6.11 14.29 7.50
CA ALA A 178 6.03 15.32 6.47
C ALA A 178 4.64 15.37 5.80
N ILE A 179 4.02 14.22 5.54
CA ILE A 179 2.65 14.12 5.01
C ILE A 179 1.64 14.65 6.01
N ALA A 180 1.77 14.33 7.30
CA ALA A 180 0.90 14.84 8.37
C ALA A 180 0.98 16.37 8.49
N GLN A 181 2.17 16.94 8.30
CA GLN A 181 2.42 18.38 8.21
C GLN A 181 1.98 18.98 6.85
N SER A 182 1.36 18.17 5.98
CA SER A 182 0.94 18.54 4.63
C SER A 182 2.06 19.08 3.75
N ASN A 183 3.32 18.66 3.95
CA ASN A 183 4.50 19.14 3.22
C ASN A 183 4.95 18.11 2.14
N PRO A 184 4.38 18.17 0.91
CA PRO A 184 4.66 17.16 -0.12
C PRO A 184 6.10 17.19 -0.64
N ARG A 185 6.76 18.36 -0.65
CA ARG A 185 8.15 18.48 -1.11
C ARG A 185 9.09 17.71 -0.21
N ARG A 186 8.96 17.90 1.11
CA ARG A 186 9.77 17.17 2.08
C ARG A 186 9.49 15.66 2.04
N ALA A 187 8.23 15.27 1.91
CA ALA A 187 7.87 13.86 1.76
C ALA A 187 8.48 13.23 0.49
N TRP A 188 8.50 13.98 -0.61
CA TRP A 188 9.13 13.55 -1.87
C TRP A 188 10.67 13.46 -1.78
N GLU A 189 11.34 14.40 -1.10
CA GLU A 189 12.78 14.33 -0.85
C GLU A 189 13.15 13.08 -0.03
N LEU A 190 12.40 12.81 1.05
CA LEU A 190 12.60 11.63 1.89
C LEU A 190 12.33 10.33 1.12
N TYR A 191 11.38 10.34 0.19
CA TYR A 191 11.16 9.21 -0.70
C TYR A 191 12.35 8.98 -1.65
N GLN A 192 12.90 10.05 -2.24
CA GLN A 192 14.08 9.96 -3.10
C GLN A 192 15.30 9.43 -2.32
N GLU A 193 15.48 9.92 -1.09
CA GLU A 193 16.51 9.39 -0.18
C GLU A 193 16.28 7.90 0.11
N PHE A 194 15.02 7.50 0.35
CA PHE A 194 14.66 6.10 0.58
C PHE A 194 15.05 5.21 -0.60
N ILE A 195 14.66 5.55 -1.82
CA ILE A 195 14.93 4.72 -3.02
C ILE A 195 16.39 4.78 -3.49
N SER A 196 17.20 5.70 -2.96
CA SER A 196 18.63 5.77 -3.28
C SER A 196 19.45 4.63 -2.68
N ASP A 197 18.93 3.99 -1.63
CA ASP A 197 19.56 2.82 -1.00
C ASP A 197 18.85 1.53 -1.46
N PRO A 198 19.55 0.61 -2.17
CA PRO A 198 18.96 -0.64 -2.64
C PRO A 198 18.55 -1.60 -1.50
N LEU A 199 19.00 -1.37 -0.27
CA LEU A 199 18.60 -2.16 0.91
C LEU A 199 17.27 -1.68 1.52
N ASN A 200 16.79 -0.49 1.14
CA ASN A 200 15.53 0.04 1.60
C ASN A 200 14.38 -0.61 0.82
N TRP A 201 13.88 -1.72 1.37
CA TRP A 201 12.75 -2.47 0.85
C TRP A 201 11.80 -2.87 2.00
N PRO A 202 10.47 -2.78 1.82
CA PRO A 202 9.75 -2.43 0.59
C PRO A 202 9.60 -0.92 0.34
N VAL A 203 9.42 -0.55 -0.93
CA VAL A 203 9.18 0.86 -1.34
C VAL A 203 7.85 1.37 -0.75
N PRO A 204 7.82 2.54 -0.10
CA PRO A 204 6.64 3.05 0.61
C PRO A 204 5.63 3.70 -0.37
N TYR A 205 4.98 2.88 -1.20
CA TYR A 205 4.05 3.35 -2.25
C TYR A 205 2.84 4.09 -1.71
N ARG A 206 2.36 3.69 -0.53
CA ARG A 206 1.24 4.36 0.14
C ARG A 206 1.59 5.82 0.40
N GLU A 207 2.75 6.06 0.99
CA GLU A 207 3.24 7.39 1.31
C GLU A 207 3.57 8.20 0.04
N LEU A 208 4.05 7.55 -1.02
CA LEU A 208 4.24 8.20 -2.33
C LEU A 208 2.91 8.69 -2.93
N LEU A 209 1.88 7.85 -2.93
CA LEU A 209 0.54 8.26 -3.41
C LEU A 209 -0.04 9.40 -2.57
N GLN A 210 0.10 9.35 -1.24
CA GLN A 210 -0.31 10.44 -0.36
C GLN A 210 0.44 11.75 -0.68
N THR A 211 1.74 11.65 -0.98
CA THR A 211 2.57 12.78 -1.43
C THR A 211 2.05 13.36 -2.77
N ILE A 212 1.75 12.52 -3.76
CA ILE A 212 1.14 12.95 -5.04
C ILE A 212 -0.20 13.67 -4.80
N SER A 213 -1.05 13.12 -3.92
CA SER A 213 -2.32 13.76 -3.54
C SER A 213 -2.11 15.15 -2.94
N LEU A 214 -1.13 15.31 -2.05
CA LEU A 214 -0.80 16.60 -1.44
C LEU A 214 -0.31 17.64 -2.47
N PHE A 215 0.54 17.25 -3.43
CA PHE A 215 0.93 18.14 -4.53
C PHE A 215 -0.30 18.62 -5.31
N HIS A 216 -1.24 17.72 -5.61
CA HIS A 216 -2.45 18.05 -6.36
C HIS A 216 -3.38 18.99 -5.57
N LYS A 217 -3.53 18.76 -4.26
CA LYS A 217 -4.30 19.65 -3.36
C LYS A 217 -3.74 21.08 -3.36
N ARG A 218 -2.40 21.21 -3.39
CA ARG A 218 -1.69 22.50 -3.50
C ARG A 218 -1.61 23.06 -4.91
N ARG A 219 -2.10 22.33 -5.93
CA ARG A 219 -2.00 22.66 -7.36
C ARG A 219 -0.56 22.76 -7.86
N GLU A 220 0.37 22.08 -7.21
CA GLU A 220 1.76 21.99 -7.62
C GLU A 220 1.94 20.87 -8.65
N TRP A 221 1.21 20.94 -9.77
CA TRP A 221 1.09 19.85 -10.75
C TRP A 221 2.42 19.44 -11.37
N MET A 222 3.29 20.41 -11.67
CA MET A 222 4.61 20.09 -12.25
C MET A 222 5.52 19.42 -11.21
N ALA A 223 5.33 19.68 -9.92
CA ALA A 223 6.11 19.05 -8.87
C ALA A 223 5.66 17.60 -8.60
N SER A 224 4.42 17.22 -8.95
CA SER A 224 3.96 15.83 -8.84
C SER A 224 4.40 14.93 -9.99
N VAL A 225 4.79 15.49 -11.14
CA VAL A 225 5.25 14.72 -12.31
C VAL A 225 6.34 13.69 -11.95
N PRO A 226 7.49 14.07 -11.34
CA PRO A 226 8.53 13.08 -11.01
C PRO A 226 8.06 12.03 -10.00
N ALA A 227 7.17 12.40 -9.06
CA ALA A 227 6.59 11.47 -8.11
C ALA A 227 5.66 10.44 -8.78
N MET A 228 4.85 10.87 -9.75
CA MET A 228 3.98 10.00 -10.53
C MET A 228 4.77 9.09 -11.48
N GLU A 229 5.86 9.59 -12.07
CA GLU A 229 6.78 8.80 -12.90
C GLU A 229 7.44 7.70 -12.08
N SER A 230 8.05 8.05 -10.95
CA SER A 230 8.65 7.07 -10.04
C SER A 230 7.64 6.05 -9.54
N TYR A 231 6.38 6.45 -9.30
CA TYR A 231 5.33 5.52 -8.92
C TYR A 231 5.03 4.49 -10.03
N LEU A 232 4.99 4.94 -11.30
CA LEU A 232 4.75 4.08 -12.46
C LEU A 232 5.92 3.13 -12.75
N GLU A 233 7.16 3.60 -12.61
CA GLU A 233 8.36 2.78 -12.81
C GLU A 233 8.39 1.56 -11.88
N HIS A 234 7.91 1.72 -10.65
CA HIS A 234 8.01 0.70 -9.61
C HIS A 234 6.74 -0.15 -9.43
N ASN A 235 5.57 0.30 -9.90
CA ASN A 235 4.30 -0.45 -9.80
C ASN A 235 3.87 -1.16 -11.09
N GLY A 236 4.72 -1.16 -12.13
CA GLY A 236 4.49 -1.89 -13.38
C GLY A 236 3.18 -1.51 -14.08
N ASP A 237 2.50 -2.52 -14.63
CA ASP A 237 1.38 -2.33 -15.58
C ASP A 237 0.05 -1.87 -14.96
N GLN A 238 -0.08 -1.77 -13.63
CA GLN A 238 -1.40 -1.80 -12.99
C GLN A 238 -2.08 -0.47 -12.58
N PRO A 239 -1.44 0.72 -12.49
CA PRO A 239 -2.19 1.92 -12.09
C PRO A 239 -2.56 2.82 -13.28
N ASN A 240 -3.46 2.33 -14.13
CA ASN A 240 -4.13 3.13 -15.17
C ASN A 240 -4.63 4.52 -14.68
N PRO A 241 -5.22 4.65 -13.47
CA PRO A 241 -5.55 5.94 -12.86
C PRO A 241 -4.42 6.98 -12.87
N VAL A 242 -3.23 6.60 -12.41
CA VAL A 242 -2.09 7.52 -12.24
C VAL A 242 -1.52 7.87 -13.61
N ARG A 243 -1.42 6.88 -14.50
CA ARG A 243 -0.97 7.04 -15.88
C ARG A 243 -1.85 8.01 -16.68
N LEU A 244 -3.18 7.84 -16.61
CA LEU A 244 -4.15 8.76 -17.22
C LEU A 244 -4.03 10.18 -16.65
N LYS A 245 -3.87 10.32 -15.33
CA LYS A 245 -3.74 11.64 -14.71
C LYS A 245 -2.42 12.31 -15.06
N LEU A 246 -1.33 11.56 -15.15
CA LEU A 246 -0.03 12.09 -15.57
C LEU A 246 -0.09 12.56 -17.03
N ALA A 247 -0.66 11.75 -17.93
CA ALA A 247 -0.89 12.14 -19.31
C ALA A 247 -1.73 13.42 -19.42
N GLN A 248 -2.78 13.57 -18.60
CA GLN A 248 -3.55 14.81 -18.52
C GLN A 248 -2.69 16.02 -18.13
N ILE A 249 -1.86 15.91 -17.08
CA ILE A 249 -0.97 16.99 -16.62
C ILE A 249 0.02 17.37 -17.72
N LEU A 250 0.64 16.37 -18.36
CA LEU A 250 1.62 16.61 -19.43
C LEU A 250 0.99 17.33 -20.64
N LEU A 251 -0.25 16.96 -21.00
CA LEU A 251 -0.95 17.56 -22.13
C LEU A 251 -1.47 18.98 -21.80
N GLU A 252 -2.18 19.12 -20.69
CA GLU A 252 -2.89 20.36 -20.36
C GLU A 252 -1.95 21.44 -19.79
N ILE A 253 -0.96 21.04 -18.99
CA ILE A 253 -0.11 21.96 -18.21
C ILE A 253 1.30 22.03 -18.80
N ALA A 254 1.98 20.89 -18.97
CA ALA A 254 3.36 20.88 -19.44
C ALA A 254 3.49 21.14 -20.95
N LYS A 255 2.39 21.00 -21.71
CA LYS A 255 2.37 21.09 -23.18
C LYS A 255 3.33 20.11 -23.85
N GLN A 256 3.42 18.89 -23.32
CA GLN A 256 4.27 17.80 -23.82
C GLN A 256 3.40 16.66 -24.38
N PRO A 257 2.79 16.83 -25.58
CA PRO A 257 1.86 15.86 -26.15
C PRO A 257 2.52 14.51 -26.45
N ASP A 258 3.77 14.49 -26.91
CA ASP A 258 4.47 13.26 -27.27
C ASP A 258 4.66 12.34 -26.05
N ARG A 259 5.05 12.93 -24.92
CA ARG A 259 5.19 12.19 -23.65
C ARG A 259 3.84 11.72 -23.13
N ALA A 260 2.79 12.53 -23.28
CA ALA A 260 1.44 12.11 -22.93
C ALA A 260 0.97 10.94 -23.80
N ALA A 261 1.26 10.95 -25.11
CA ALA A 261 0.94 9.86 -26.03
C ALA A 261 1.64 8.55 -25.63
N ALA A 262 2.95 8.62 -25.33
CA ALA A 262 3.73 7.46 -24.87
C ALA A 262 3.18 6.85 -23.57
N LEU A 263 2.66 7.67 -22.65
CA LEU A 263 2.01 7.15 -21.44
C LEU A 263 0.69 6.44 -21.73
N LEU A 264 -0.07 6.89 -22.73
CA LEU A 264 -1.38 6.32 -23.09
C LEU A 264 -1.28 5.03 -23.92
N GLU A 265 -0.17 4.79 -24.60
CA GLU A 265 0.01 3.63 -25.49
C GLU A 265 -0.17 2.28 -24.78
N PRO A 266 0.42 2.01 -23.59
CA PRO A 266 0.32 0.70 -22.96
C PRO A 266 -1.03 0.44 -22.26
N ILE A 267 -1.98 1.37 -22.31
CA ILE A 267 -3.26 1.23 -21.61
C ILE A 267 -4.21 0.32 -22.40
N GLU A 268 -4.51 -0.84 -21.84
CA GLU A 268 -5.57 -1.72 -22.34
C GLU A 268 -6.96 -1.16 -22.02
N VAL A 269 -7.65 -0.62 -23.03
CA VAL A 269 -8.99 -0.01 -22.88
C VAL A 269 -10.02 -0.97 -22.25
N ALA A 270 -9.88 -2.27 -22.48
CA ALA A 270 -10.77 -3.30 -21.92
C ALA A 270 -10.67 -3.43 -20.39
N GLN A 271 -9.56 -2.99 -19.79
CA GLN A 271 -9.36 -3.02 -18.33
C GLN A 271 -9.80 -1.73 -17.63
N LEU A 272 -10.15 -0.69 -18.39
CA LEU A 272 -10.59 0.59 -17.86
C LEU A 272 -12.04 0.52 -17.40
N ASN A 273 -12.35 1.20 -16.29
CA ASN A 273 -13.75 1.48 -15.97
C ASN A 273 -14.33 2.53 -16.94
N GLU A 274 -15.67 2.65 -17.01
CA GLU A 274 -16.36 3.55 -17.94
C GLU A 274 -15.86 5.00 -17.88
N ARG A 275 -15.50 5.47 -16.68
CA ARG A 275 -15.03 6.85 -16.45
C ARG A 275 -13.60 7.05 -16.95
N GLU A 276 -12.74 6.09 -16.70
CA GLU A 276 -11.37 6.08 -17.20
C GLU A 276 -11.33 5.96 -18.71
N ALA A 277 -12.19 5.10 -19.29
CA ALA A 277 -12.35 4.99 -20.74
C ALA A 277 -12.76 6.32 -21.36
N ALA A 278 -13.74 7.03 -20.76
CA ALA A 278 -14.13 8.36 -21.22
C ALA A 278 -12.99 9.39 -21.12
N LEU A 279 -12.21 9.37 -20.02
CA LEU A 279 -11.04 10.23 -19.88
C LEU A 279 -9.95 9.89 -20.90
N TYR A 280 -9.68 8.60 -21.11
CA TYR A 280 -8.73 8.12 -22.11
C TYR A 280 -9.11 8.61 -23.51
N GLN A 281 -10.37 8.46 -23.92
CA GLN A 281 -10.85 8.92 -25.22
C GLN A 281 -10.70 10.44 -25.37
N LYS A 282 -11.04 11.21 -24.32
CA LYS A 282 -10.86 12.66 -24.31
C LYS A 282 -9.39 13.06 -24.47
N LEU A 283 -8.48 12.40 -23.75
CA LEU A 283 -7.04 12.69 -23.84
C LEU A 283 -6.52 12.32 -25.22
N LYS A 284 -6.92 11.17 -25.75
CA LYS A 284 -6.53 10.68 -27.08
C LYS A 284 -7.00 11.61 -28.21
N SER A 285 -8.23 12.13 -28.14
CA SER A 285 -8.74 13.10 -29.11
C SER A 285 -8.09 14.48 -29.01
N SER A 286 -7.44 14.78 -27.88
CA SER A 286 -6.75 16.06 -27.64
C SER A 286 -5.27 16.02 -28.06
N LEU A 287 -4.74 14.83 -28.39
CA LEU A 287 -3.41 14.71 -28.95
C LEU A 287 -3.41 15.26 -30.39
N PRO A 288 -2.33 15.96 -30.81
CA PRO A 288 -2.19 16.34 -32.20
C PRO A 288 -2.18 15.06 -33.05
N THR A 289 -3.16 14.92 -33.95
CA THR A 289 -3.06 13.94 -35.03
C THR A 289 -1.80 14.30 -35.79
N GLY A 290 -0.78 13.45 -35.67
CA GLY A 290 0.47 13.58 -36.42
C GLY A 290 0.19 13.46 -37.90
N GLU A 291 -0.39 14.49 -38.50
CA GLU A 291 -0.36 14.70 -39.93
C GLU A 291 1.09 15.00 -40.27
N ALA A 292 1.73 13.91 -40.69
CA ALA A 292 3.09 13.78 -41.16
C ALA A 292 3.63 15.08 -41.79
N THR A 293 4.53 15.76 -41.09
CA THR A 293 5.63 16.44 -41.77
C THR A 293 6.50 15.37 -42.40
N SER A 294 6.09 14.94 -43.60
CA SER A 294 6.93 14.18 -44.53
C SER A 294 8.00 15.08 -45.12
#